data_AF-A0A4P6PDK1-F1
#
_entry.id   AF-A0A4P6PDK1-F1
#
_cell.length_a   1.000
_cell.length_b   1.000
_cell.length_c   1.000
_cell.angle_alpha   90.00
_cell.angle_beta   90.00
_cell.angle_gamma   90.00
#
_symmetry.space_group_name_H-M   'P 1'
#
loop_
_entity.id
_entity.type
_entity.pdbx_description
1 polymer ?
#
loop_
_entity_poly.entity_id
_entity_poly.type
_entity_poly.pdbx_seq_one_letter_code
_entity_poly.pdbx_strand_id
1 'polypeptide(L)'
;MEQASLNIGTIGQRLEAARQAKGVTVSEAGQATKILSKFIEAMEHDDFGALSAPVYAKSFIRMYAQYLGLDAAPLVEEYIKQHAPKTKLKLTDEARKNLAKADRVPGEGGGCRKQRHLRFRDPAEGPVRYSAK
;
A
#
# COMPACT_ATOMS: atom_id res chain seq x y z
N MET A 1 -27.75 -7.14 19.00
CA MET A 1 -26.43 -7.08 18.34
C MET A 1 -25.42 -7.52 19.38
N GLU A 2 -25.13 -8.82 19.41
CA GLU A 2 -24.29 -9.45 20.44
C GLU A 2 -22.83 -9.36 19.96
N GLN A 3 -22.12 -8.31 20.37
CA GLN A 3 -20.67 -8.27 20.18
C GLN A 3 -20.06 -9.21 21.22
N ALA A 4 -19.99 -10.49 20.87
CA ALA A 4 -19.34 -11.49 21.70
C ALA A 4 -17.91 -11.02 22.01
N SER A 5 -17.63 -10.92 23.30
CA SER A 5 -16.35 -10.58 23.88
C SER A 5 -15.25 -11.55 23.42
N LEU A 6 -14.63 -11.28 22.28
CA LEU A 6 -13.47 -11.99 21.74
C LEU A 6 -12.17 -11.40 22.33
N ASN A 7 -12.02 -11.53 23.65
CA ASN A 7 -10.85 -11.05 24.39
C ASN A 7 -9.95 -12.19 24.92
N ILE A 8 -10.17 -13.44 24.49
CA ILE A 8 -9.42 -14.61 24.97
C ILE A 8 -9.02 -15.45 23.75
N GLY A 9 -8.00 -15.02 23.01
CA GLY A 9 -7.50 -15.78 21.87
C GLY A 9 -6.41 -15.06 21.09
N THR A 10 -5.68 -15.82 20.27
CA THR A 10 -4.68 -15.30 19.35
C THR A 10 -5.33 -14.42 18.26
N ILE A 11 -4.50 -13.73 17.46
CA ILE A 11 -4.96 -12.83 16.39
C ILE A 11 -5.83 -13.62 15.40
N GLY A 12 -5.41 -14.83 15.04
CA GLY A 12 -6.14 -15.73 14.14
C GLY A 12 -7.51 -16.13 14.68
N GLN A 13 -7.60 -16.53 15.95
CA GLN A 13 -8.88 -16.89 16.58
C GLN A 13 -9.89 -15.73 16.58
N ARG A 14 -9.41 -14.51 16.78
CA ARG A 14 -10.25 -13.30 16.75
C ARG A 14 -10.80 -13.04 15.34
N LEU A 15 -9.97 -13.21 14.32
CA LEU A 15 -10.36 -13.08 12.92
C LEU A 15 -11.36 -14.16 12.51
N GLU A 16 -11.09 -15.41 12.88
CA GLU A 16 -11.98 -16.55 12.60
C GLU A 16 -13.36 -16.34 13.22
N ALA A 17 -13.40 -15.99 14.51
CA ALA A 17 -14.66 -15.77 15.20
C ALA A 17 -15.47 -14.61 14.60
N ALA A 18 -14.81 -13.54 14.15
CA ALA A 18 -15.50 -12.46 13.44
C ALA A 18 -15.98 -12.86 12.05
N ARG A 19 -15.26 -13.75 11.34
CA ARG A 19 -15.74 -14.35 10.09
C ARG A 19 -17.00 -15.18 10.34
N GLN A 20 -16.98 -16.03 11.37
CA GLN A 20 -18.11 -16.86 11.76
C GLN A 20 -19.32 -16.00 12.18
N ALA A 21 -19.10 -14.93 12.94
CA ALA A 21 -20.15 -13.98 13.34
C ALA A 21 -20.79 -13.27 12.13
N LYS A 22 -20.00 -13.01 11.08
CA LYS A 22 -20.50 -12.44 9.83
C LYS A 22 -21.17 -13.48 8.92
N GLY A 23 -20.96 -14.78 9.18
CA GLY A 23 -21.53 -15.88 8.41
C GLY A 23 -20.97 -16.04 7.00
N VAL A 24 -19.72 -15.60 6.76
CA VAL A 24 -19.08 -15.67 5.43
C VAL A 24 -18.06 -16.79 5.35
N THR A 25 -17.92 -17.38 4.16
CA THR A 25 -16.89 -18.37 3.88
C THR A 25 -15.53 -17.70 3.62
N VAL A 26 -14.44 -18.46 3.76
CA VAL A 26 -13.08 -18.00 3.43
C VAL A 26 -12.99 -17.55 1.96
N SER A 27 -13.65 -18.27 1.04
CA SER A 27 -13.66 -17.95 -0.39
C SER A 27 -14.36 -16.60 -0.66
N GLU A 28 -15.52 -16.36 -0.04
CA GLU A 28 -16.24 -15.08 -0.18
C GLU A 28 -15.46 -13.91 0.42
N ALA A 29 -14.88 -14.12 1.60
CA ALA A 29 -14.00 -13.13 2.23
C ALA A 29 -12.79 -12.81 1.33
N GLY A 30 -12.20 -13.82 0.68
CA GLY A 30 -11.09 -13.64 -0.25
C GLY A 30 -11.50 -12.84 -1.49
N GLN A 31 -12.66 -13.13 -2.08
CA GLN A 31 -13.17 -12.39 -3.22
C GLN A 31 -13.45 -10.91 -2.91
N ALA A 32 -13.97 -10.64 -1.71
CA ALA A 32 -14.28 -9.29 -1.26
C ALA A 32 -13.04 -8.47 -0.91
N THR A 33 -12.07 -9.07 -0.22
CA THR A 33 -10.83 -8.40 0.21
C THR A 33 -9.74 -8.41 -0.84
N LYS A 34 -9.88 -9.21 -1.91
CA LYS A 34 -8.82 -9.52 -2.88
C LYS A 34 -7.61 -10.22 -2.26
N ILE A 35 -7.80 -10.86 -1.11
CA ILE A 35 -6.79 -11.69 -0.46
C ILE A 35 -7.03 -13.15 -0.90
N LEU A 36 -5.97 -13.88 -1.22
CA LEU A 36 -6.08 -15.31 -1.53
C LEU A 36 -6.59 -16.08 -0.31
N SER A 37 -7.49 -17.05 -0.51
CA SER A 37 -8.06 -17.87 0.56
C SER A 37 -6.99 -18.53 1.43
N LYS A 38 -5.88 -19.00 0.82
CA LYS A 38 -4.71 -19.54 1.53
C LYS A 38 -4.15 -18.59 2.58
N PHE A 39 -4.12 -17.28 2.30
CA PHE A 39 -3.62 -16.30 3.26
C PHE A 39 -4.64 -15.99 4.35
N ILE A 40 -5.94 -16.06 4.05
CA ILE A 40 -6.97 -15.91 5.08
C ILE A 40 -6.89 -17.08 6.07
N GLU A 41 -6.80 -18.31 5.56
CA GLU A 41 -6.58 -19.51 6.39
C GLU A 41 -5.28 -19.38 7.21
N ALA A 42 -4.19 -18.98 6.58
CA ALA A 42 -2.92 -18.76 7.30
C ALA A 42 -3.05 -17.72 8.41
N MET A 43 -3.79 -16.63 8.19
CA MET A 43 -4.04 -15.62 9.24
C MET A 43 -4.93 -16.18 10.36
N GLU A 44 -5.97 -16.95 10.04
CA GLU A 44 -6.84 -17.61 11.04
C GLU A 44 -6.09 -18.64 11.88
N HIS A 45 -5.07 -19.29 11.32
CA HIS A 45 -4.19 -20.24 12.01
C HIS A 45 -2.97 -19.61 12.69
N ASP A 46 -2.83 -18.28 12.67
CA ASP A 46 -1.64 -17.55 13.11
C ASP A 46 -0.32 -17.97 12.40
N ASP A 47 -0.41 -18.62 11.24
CA ASP A 47 0.73 -18.99 10.40
C ASP A 47 1.11 -17.81 9.49
N PHE A 48 1.65 -16.76 10.11
CA PHE A 48 2.20 -15.63 9.37
C PHE A 48 3.56 -15.94 8.73
N GLY A 49 4.14 -17.11 9.01
CA GLY A 49 5.41 -17.58 8.44
C GLY A 49 5.28 -18.04 6.98
N ALA A 50 4.10 -18.53 6.59
CA ALA A 50 3.78 -18.86 5.20
C ALA A 50 3.73 -17.62 4.27
N LEU A 51 3.66 -16.41 4.83
CA LEU A 51 3.72 -15.16 4.07
C LEU A 51 5.18 -14.80 3.79
N SER A 52 5.58 -14.96 2.52
CA SER A 52 6.94 -14.71 2.02
C SER A 52 7.47 -13.29 2.25
N ALA A 53 6.62 -12.32 2.63
CA ALA A 53 7.10 -11.09 3.24
C ALA A 53 6.22 -10.64 4.42
N PRO A 54 6.82 -10.40 5.61
CA PRO A 54 6.12 -9.95 6.81
C PRO A 54 5.49 -8.55 6.68
N VAL A 55 5.86 -7.83 5.62
CA VAL A 55 5.28 -6.53 5.26
C VAL A 55 3.81 -6.69 4.84
N TYR A 56 3.45 -7.78 4.18
CA TYR A 56 2.09 -7.99 3.69
C TYR A 56 1.12 -8.42 4.80
N ALA A 57 1.59 -9.15 5.81
CA ALA A 57 0.77 -9.61 6.93
C ALA A 57 0.04 -8.44 7.61
N LYS A 58 0.73 -7.32 7.87
CA LYS A 58 0.12 -6.12 8.48
C LYS A 58 -1.02 -5.56 7.64
N SER A 59 -0.82 -5.46 6.33
CA SER A 59 -1.82 -4.95 5.39
C SER A 59 -3.01 -5.89 5.30
N PHE A 60 -2.78 -7.20 5.25
CA PHE A 60 -3.84 -8.20 5.19
C PHE A 60 -4.67 -8.26 6.47
N ILE A 61 -4.04 -8.24 7.64
CA ILE A 61 -4.75 -8.14 8.93
C ILE A 61 -5.65 -6.90 8.92
N ARG A 62 -5.13 -5.75 8.48
CA ARG A 62 -5.91 -4.51 8.41
C ARG A 62 -7.10 -4.62 7.47
N MET A 63 -6.87 -5.05 6.23
CA MET A 63 -7.93 -5.17 5.21
C MET A 63 -9.00 -6.17 5.66
N TYR A 64 -8.58 -7.28 6.26
CA TYR A 64 -9.49 -8.32 6.67
C TYR A 64 -10.29 -7.94 7.91
N ALA A 65 -9.66 -7.34 8.92
CA ALA A 65 -10.35 -6.78 10.08
C ALA A 65 -11.39 -5.72 9.68
N GLN A 66 -11.01 -4.80 8.78
CA GLN A 66 -11.94 -3.79 8.25
C GLN A 66 -13.13 -4.43 7.53
N TYR A 67 -12.88 -5.46 6.73
CA TYR A 67 -13.96 -6.21 6.07
C TYR A 67 -14.88 -6.88 7.08
N LEU A 68 -14.34 -7.45 8.16
CA LEU A 68 -15.12 -8.12 9.22
C LEU A 68 -15.79 -7.15 10.19
N GLY A 69 -15.49 -5.85 10.13
CA GLY A 69 -16.01 -4.84 11.06
C GLY A 69 -15.31 -4.84 12.42
N LEU A 70 -14.10 -5.42 12.48
CA LEU A 70 -13.23 -5.39 13.65
C LEU A 70 -12.30 -4.18 13.62
N ASP A 71 -11.86 -3.74 14.81
CA ASP A 71 -10.79 -2.74 14.90
C ASP A 71 -9.44 -3.38 14.53
N ALA A 72 -8.88 -2.90 13.42
CA ALA A 72 -7.59 -3.34 12.91
C ALA A 72 -6.41 -2.83 13.75
N ALA A 73 -6.54 -1.67 14.41
CA ALA A 73 -5.43 -1.05 15.14
C ALA A 73 -4.83 -1.96 16.24
N PRO A 74 -5.62 -2.51 17.18
CA PRO A 74 -5.09 -3.38 18.23
C PRO A 74 -4.54 -4.69 17.67
N LEU A 75 -5.16 -5.27 16.64
CA LEU A 75 -4.70 -6.51 16.00
C LEU A 75 -3.32 -6.34 15.34
N VAL A 76 -3.13 -5.24 14.62
CA VAL A 76 -1.86 -4.93 13.95
C VAL A 76 -0.78 -4.61 14.99
N GLU A 77 -1.11 -3.89 16.06
CA GLU A 77 -0.15 -3.60 17.13
C GLU A 77 0.32 -4.88 17.82
N GLU A 78 -0.61 -5.79 18.13
CA GLU A 78 -0.32 -7.11 18.69
C GLU A 78 0.58 -7.93 17.75
N TYR A 79 0.26 -7.97 16.46
CA TYR A 79 1.11 -8.60 15.45
C TYR A 79 2.51 -8.00 15.41
N ILE A 80 2.64 -6.67 15.46
CA ILE A 80 3.94 -5.99 15.49
C ILE A 80 4.73 -6.37 16.74
N LYS A 81 4.10 -6.51 17.91
CA LYS A 81 4.77 -6.92 19.14
C LYS A 81 5.28 -8.36 19.05
N GLN A 82 4.46 -9.28 18.53
CA GLN A 82 4.80 -10.69 18.42
C GLN A 82 5.81 -10.97 17.29
N HIS A 83 5.67 -10.28 16.16
CA HIS A 83 6.42 -10.51 14.92
C HIS A 83 7.28 -9.30 14.55
N ALA A 84 7.70 -8.52 15.55
CA ALA A 84 8.57 -7.36 15.36
C ALA A 84 9.72 -7.78 14.45
N PRO A 85 9.82 -7.23 13.23
CA PRO A 85 10.91 -7.58 12.37
C PRO A 85 12.18 -7.12 13.08
N LYS A 86 13.09 -8.06 13.37
CA LYS A 86 14.50 -7.74 13.58
C LYS A 86 15.09 -7.28 12.24
N THR A 87 14.51 -6.24 11.63
CA THR A 87 15.04 -5.63 10.43
C THR A 87 16.37 -5.00 10.82
N LYS A 88 17.47 -5.69 10.49
CA LYS A 88 18.70 -5.01 10.10
C LYS A 88 18.30 -4.10 8.94
N LEU A 89 17.99 -2.85 9.24
CA LEU A 89 17.92 -1.79 8.25
C LEU A 89 19.29 -1.72 7.58
N LYS A 90 19.48 -2.42 6.46
CA LYS A 90 20.52 -2.06 5.50
C LYS A 90 19.96 -0.90 4.69
N LEU A 91 19.89 0.29 5.31
CA LEU A 91 19.99 1.51 4.52
C LEU A 91 21.38 1.45 3.92
N THR A 92 21.48 1.19 2.62
CA THR A 92 22.78 1.31 1.95
C THR A 92 23.11 2.80 1.82
N ASP A 93 24.37 3.15 2.03
CA ASP A 93 24.89 4.51 2.06
C ASP A 93 24.61 5.32 0.77
N GLU A 94 24.25 4.65 -0.32
CA GLU A 94 23.89 5.25 -1.62
C GLU A 94 22.68 6.20 -1.53
N ALA A 95 21.66 5.88 -0.72
CA ALA A 95 20.46 6.72 -0.63
C ALA A 95 20.74 8.08 0.05
N ARG A 96 21.70 8.13 0.99
CA ARG A 96 22.12 9.39 1.65
C ARG A 96 22.92 10.28 0.71
N LYS A 97 23.72 9.70 -0.19
CA LYS A 97 24.64 10.43 -1.05
C LYS A 97 23.95 11.16 -2.22
N ASN A 98 22.78 10.68 -2.64
CA ASN A 98 22.02 11.26 -3.75
C ASN A 98 21.12 12.45 -3.35
N LEU A 99 20.76 12.59 -2.07
CA LEU A 99 19.96 13.73 -1.61
C LEU A 99 20.77 15.03 -1.48
N ALA A 100 22.10 14.95 -1.33
CA ALA A 100 22.98 16.12 -1.15
C ALA A 100 23.36 16.87 -2.45
N LYS A 101 22.88 16.44 -3.63
CA LYS A 101 23.24 17.04 -4.93
C LYS A 101 22.14 17.83 -5.62
N ALA A 102 20.93 17.92 -5.05
CA ALA A 102 19.79 18.56 -5.72
C ALA A 102 19.62 20.06 -5.41
N ASP A 103 20.37 20.66 -4.48
CA ASP A 103 20.26 22.08 -4.11
C ASP A 103 21.52 22.90 -4.42
N ARG A 104 21.95 22.92 -5.68
CA ARG A 104 22.66 24.08 -6.23
C ARG A 104 22.01 24.47 -7.55
N VAL A 105 21.13 25.47 -7.50
CA VAL A 105 20.78 26.27 -8.67
C VAL A 105 21.88 27.34 -8.80
N PRO A 106 22.78 27.27 -9.79
CA PRO A 106 23.67 28.38 -10.08
C PRO A 106 22.89 29.40 -10.93
N GLY A 107 22.84 30.65 -10.47
CA GLY A 107 22.25 31.75 -11.22
C GLY A 107 23.05 32.10 -12.46
N GLU A 108 22.35 32.38 -13.56
CA GLU A 108 22.92 33.02 -14.75
C GLU A 108 22.32 34.42 -14.92
N GLY A 109 23.18 35.43 -14.78
CA GLY A 109 22.87 36.81 -15.07
C GLY A 109 23.53 37.27 -16.37
N GLY A 110 22.72 37.81 -17.29
CA GLY A 110 23.00 39.01 -18.09
C GLY A 110 23.81 38.88 -19.40
N GLY A 111 23.19 39.27 -20.53
CA GLY A 111 23.90 39.45 -21.81
C GLY A 111 23.05 39.95 -22.97
N CYS A 112 22.95 41.27 -23.12
CA CYS A 112 22.18 42.03 -24.10
C CYS A 112 22.76 41.98 -25.55
N ARG A 113 21.93 41.91 -26.61
CA ARG A 113 21.81 42.93 -27.69
C ARG A 113 21.02 42.48 -28.94
N LYS A 114 19.95 43.25 -29.21
CA LYS A 114 19.45 43.82 -30.49
C LYS A 114 19.13 42.92 -31.70
N GLN A 115 17.82 42.83 -31.94
CA GLN A 115 17.08 43.04 -33.21
C GLN A 115 17.73 42.63 -34.54
N ARG A 116 17.03 41.77 -35.28
CA ARG A 116 16.39 42.20 -36.53
C ARG A 116 15.24 41.27 -36.91
N HIS A 117 14.16 41.92 -37.33
CA HIS A 117 13.00 41.40 -38.05
C HIS A 117 13.31 40.18 -38.94
N LEU A 118 12.39 39.22 -38.99
CA LEU A 118 11.87 38.66 -40.25
C LEU A 118 10.58 37.84 -39.98
N ARG A 119 9.46 38.51 -40.26
CA ARG A 119 8.15 38.06 -40.76
C ARG A 119 7.53 36.73 -40.28
N PHE A 120 6.46 36.91 -39.52
CA PHE A 120 5.21 36.13 -39.51
C PHE A 120 4.91 35.43 -40.85
N ARG A 121 4.65 34.11 -40.82
CA ARG A 121 3.94 33.41 -41.89
C ARG A 121 3.09 32.25 -41.34
N ASP A 122 1.79 32.51 -41.37
CA ASP A 122 0.61 31.66 -41.59
C ASP A 122 0.35 30.37 -40.78
N PRO A 123 -0.82 30.28 -40.10
CA PRO A 123 -1.31 29.08 -39.43
C PRO A 123 -2.25 28.28 -40.35
N ALA A 124 -1.77 27.14 -40.84
CA ALA A 124 -2.58 26.06 -41.40
C ALA A 124 -1.81 24.78 -41.06
N GLU A 125 -2.27 24.00 -40.07
CA GLU A 125 -2.95 22.73 -40.28
C GLU A 125 -3.92 22.47 -39.11
N GLY A 126 -5.17 22.12 -39.42
CA GLY A 126 -6.26 21.92 -38.48
C GLY A 126 -6.21 20.58 -37.71
N PRO A 127 -7.22 20.30 -36.85
CA PRO A 127 -7.20 19.16 -35.94
C PRO A 127 -7.45 17.83 -36.67
N VAL A 128 -6.54 16.87 -36.49
CA VAL A 128 -6.71 15.48 -36.95
C VAL A 128 -7.74 14.78 -36.08
N ARG A 129 -8.89 14.43 -36.68
CA ARG A 129 -9.93 13.62 -36.03
C ARG A 129 -9.48 12.15 -35.99
N TYR A 130 -9.37 11.56 -34.81
CA TYR A 130 -9.27 10.11 -34.65
C TYR A 130 -10.68 9.50 -34.65
N SER A 131 -10.97 8.65 -35.64
CA SER A 131 -12.14 7.79 -35.69
C SER A 131 -11.93 6.55 -34.81
N ALA A 132 -12.90 6.24 -33.96
CA ALA A 132 -12.99 4.99 -33.22
C ALA A 132 -13.36 3.82 -34.16
N LYS A 133 -12.79 2.65 -33.89
CA LYS A 133 -13.23 1.35 -34.39
C LYS A 133 -13.34 0.40 -33.21
#